data_AF-A0A350J3I6-F1
#
_entry.id   AF-A0A350J3I6-F1
#
_cell.length_a   1.000
_cell.length_b   1.000
_cell.length_c   1.000
_cell.angle_alpha   90.00
_cell.angle_beta   90.00
_cell.angle_gamma   90.00
#
_symmetry.space_group_name_H-M   'P 1'
#
loop_
_entity.id
_entity.type
_entity.pdbx_description
1 polymer ?
#
loop_
_entity_poly.entity_id
_entity_poly.type
_entity_poly.pdbx_seq_one_letter_code
_entity_poly.pdbx_strand_id
1 'polypeptide(L)'
;MKMTQSEKNIERLFLSIGIAINKVPEDSEKTPDYSFSINGQSIYLEVKEIEENEEERIILRKLDELDELDEIQSYESKENENRFRSGISKGNRQLKKRCKNGEPGLVVIQDLRSFFTKSFNPQEEMKQAMFGDHVTWCSVPNQYNQYHSRVVADNFGRNRTTTDKKNTTISAVALLFENYETRELTLLIHHNPHA
;
A
#
# COMPACT_ATOMS: atom_id res chain seq x y z
N MET A 1 9.61 -21.40 -4.38
CA MET A 1 9.81 -20.19 -5.22
C MET A 1 10.96 -19.36 -4.69
N LYS A 2 11.52 -18.44 -5.48
CA LYS A 2 12.50 -17.45 -5.00
C LYS A 2 11.75 -16.36 -4.22
N MET A 3 12.24 -16.03 -3.03
CA MET A 3 11.67 -14.99 -2.18
C MET A 3 11.80 -13.60 -2.83
N THR A 4 10.70 -12.84 -2.85
CA THR A 4 10.64 -11.45 -3.32
C THR A 4 11.43 -10.53 -2.41
N GLN A 5 11.80 -9.32 -2.88
CA GLN A 5 12.57 -8.39 -2.06
C GLN A 5 11.73 -7.86 -0.88
N SER A 6 10.43 -7.69 -1.08
CA SER A 6 9.47 -7.29 -0.04
C SER A 6 9.38 -8.31 1.09
N GLU A 7 9.39 -9.59 0.76
CA GLU A 7 9.45 -10.67 1.76
C GLU A 7 10.76 -10.65 2.56
N LYS A 8 11.91 -10.41 1.92
CA LYS A 8 13.17 -10.28 2.69
C LYS A 8 13.14 -9.09 3.64
N ASN A 9 12.57 -7.98 3.18
CA ASN A 9 12.46 -6.78 3.99
C ASN A 9 11.51 -7.00 5.16
N ILE A 10 10.38 -7.71 4.98
CA ILE A 10 9.48 -8.00 6.10
C ILE A 10 10.16 -8.90 7.14
N GLU A 11 10.88 -9.95 6.72
CA GLU A 11 11.65 -10.81 7.62
C GLU A 11 12.70 -10.00 8.39
N ARG A 12 13.43 -9.11 7.70
CA ARG A 12 14.44 -8.22 8.32
C ARG A 12 13.82 -7.28 9.35
N LEU A 13 12.69 -6.65 9.02
CA LEU A 13 12.00 -5.73 9.92
C LEU A 13 11.49 -6.44 11.16
N PHE A 14 10.81 -7.58 10.99
CA PHE A 14 10.23 -8.30 12.12
C PHE A 14 11.32 -8.84 13.05
N LEU A 15 12.44 -9.32 12.47
CA LEU A 15 13.62 -9.70 13.23
C LEU A 15 14.21 -8.51 14.02
N SER A 16 14.31 -7.32 13.42
CA SER A 16 14.91 -6.16 14.09
C SER A 16 14.08 -5.63 15.27
N ILE A 17 12.76 -5.84 15.26
CA ILE A 17 11.85 -5.50 16.37
C ILE A 17 11.59 -6.68 17.33
N GLY A 18 12.29 -7.81 17.15
CA GLY A 18 12.21 -8.96 18.04
C GLY A 18 10.93 -9.81 17.92
N ILE A 19 10.23 -9.74 16.79
CA ILE A 19 9.04 -10.55 16.51
C ILE A 19 9.40 -11.66 15.52
N ALA A 20 9.28 -12.91 15.95
CA ALA A 20 9.46 -14.05 15.07
C ALA A 20 8.21 -14.26 14.20
N ILE A 21 8.40 -14.31 12.88
CA ILE A 21 7.36 -14.68 11.91
C ILE A 21 7.68 -16.05 11.30
N ASN A 22 6.65 -16.82 10.99
CA ASN A 22 6.76 -18.14 10.40
C ASN A 22 6.16 -18.11 9.00
N LYS A 23 6.84 -18.73 8.02
CA LYS A 23 6.20 -18.97 6.71
C LYS A 23 5.02 -19.91 6.88
N VAL A 24 3.90 -19.57 6.27
CA VAL A 24 2.77 -20.47 6.20
C VAL A 24 3.04 -21.47 5.07
N PRO A 25 2.87 -22.79 5.29
CA PRO A 25 3.04 -23.77 4.24
C PRO A 25 2.14 -23.49 3.05
N GLU A 26 2.74 -23.49 1.85
CA GLU A 26 2.00 -23.45 0.59
C GLU A 26 1.11 -24.71 0.51
N ASP A 27 -0.14 -24.51 0.10
CA ASP A 27 -1.11 -25.58 -0.14
C ASP A 27 -1.63 -25.46 -1.58
N SER A 28 -2.40 -26.44 -2.03
CA SER A 28 -3.23 -26.37 -3.25
C SER A 28 -4.14 -25.12 -3.29
N GLU A 29 -4.36 -24.50 -2.13
CA GLU A 29 -5.16 -23.30 -1.98
C GLU A 29 -4.31 -22.06 -1.68
N LYS A 30 -4.92 -20.89 -1.95
CA LYS A 30 -4.40 -19.57 -1.61
C LYS A 30 -4.16 -19.43 -0.11
N THR A 31 -2.91 -19.20 0.27
CA THR A 31 -2.43 -19.06 1.65
C THR A 31 -1.71 -17.72 1.82
N PRO A 32 -1.78 -17.12 3.03
CA PRO A 32 -0.97 -15.96 3.36
C PRO A 32 0.52 -16.32 3.41
N ASP A 33 1.41 -15.37 3.19
CA ASP A 33 2.85 -15.62 3.19
C ASP A 33 3.40 -15.98 4.59
N TYR A 34 2.95 -15.27 5.65
CA TYR A 34 3.48 -15.42 7.00
C TYR A 34 2.39 -15.48 8.08
N SER A 35 2.77 -15.98 9.26
CA SER A 35 2.02 -15.86 10.49
C SER A 35 2.92 -15.61 11.70
N PHE A 36 2.39 -14.95 12.72
CA PHE A 36 3.01 -14.80 14.03
C PHE A 36 1.93 -14.73 15.11
N SER A 37 2.34 -14.77 16.38
CA SER A 37 1.42 -14.67 17.49
C SER A 37 1.85 -13.60 18.47
N ILE A 38 0.91 -12.77 18.90
CA ILE A 38 1.08 -11.81 20.00
C ILE A 38 0.02 -12.12 21.05
N ASN A 39 0.40 -12.28 22.31
CA ASN A 39 -0.52 -12.54 23.42
C ASN A 39 -1.48 -13.72 23.17
N GLY A 40 -1.02 -14.76 22.45
CA GLY A 40 -1.84 -15.92 22.10
C GLY A 40 -2.79 -15.73 20.91
N GLN A 41 -2.85 -14.53 20.31
CA GLN A 41 -3.62 -14.26 19.10
C GLN A 41 -2.73 -14.46 17.86
N SER A 42 -3.15 -15.36 16.97
CA SER A 42 -2.51 -15.56 15.67
C SER A 42 -2.86 -14.42 14.72
N ILE A 43 -1.84 -13.88 14.05
CA ILE A 43 -1.95 -12.83 13.05
C ILE A 43 -1.35 -13.36 11.75
N TYR A 44 -2.03 -13.14 10.64
CA TYR A 44 -1.58 -13.57 9.31
C TYR A 44 -1.17 -12.36 8.48
N LEU A 45 -0.04 -12.48 7.76
CA LEU A 45 0.47 -11.43 6.88
C LEU A 45 0.50 -11.93 5.46
N GLU A 46 0.07 -11.06 4.57
CA GLU A 46 0.28 -11.21 3.13
C GLU A 46 1.13 -10.04 2.64
N VAL A 47 2.22 -10.34 1.93
CA VAL A 47 3.15 -9.37 1.39
C VAL A 47 2.88 -9.17 -0.10
N LYS A 48 2.85 -7.91 -0.54
CA LYS A 48 2.65 -7.54 -1.94
C LYS A 48 3.72 -6.56 -2.37
N GLU A 49 4.37 -6.90 -3.47
CA GLU A 49 5.39 -6.09 -4.10
C GLU A 49 4.80 -5.32 -5.29
N ILE A 50 5.15 -4.05 -5.39
CA ILE A 50 4.84 -3.19 -6.54
C ILE A 50 6.18 -2.89 -7.22
N GLU A 51 6.37 -3.42 -8.43
CA GLU A 51 7.55 -3.20 -9.28
C GLU A 51 7.21 -2.37 -10.53
N GLU A 52 8.20 -1.87 -11.24
CA GLU A 52 7.97 -1.18 -12.50
C GLU A 52 7.30 -2.07 -13.55
N ASN A 53 6.28 -1.53 -14.20
CA ASN A 53 5.70 -2.05 -15.42
C ASN A 53 6.59 -1.70 -16.64
N GLU A 54 6.22 -2.18 -17.83
CA GLU A 54 7.03 -1.97 -19.04
C GLU A 54 7.14 -0.49 -19.44
N GLU A 55 6.07 0.30 -19.30
CA GLU A 55 6.11 1.74 -19.60
C GLU A 55 7.05 2.49 -18.65
N GLU A 56 6.97 2.18 -17.35
CA GLU A 56 7.86 2.72 -16.31
C GLU A 56 9.33 2.33 -16.58
N ARG A 57 9.60 1.08 -16.98
CA ARG A 57 10.95 0.63 -17.36
C ARG A 57 11.49 1.34 -18.58
N ILE A 58 10.65 1.63 -19.58
CA ILE A 58 11.04 2.40 -20.76
C ILE A 58 11.42 3.83 -20.36
N ILE A 59 10.66 4.45 -19.46
CA ILE A 59 10.99 5.80 -18.94
C ILE A 59 12.35 5.78 -18.23
N LEU A 60 12.59 4.78 -17.36
CA LEU A 60 13.87 4.68 -16.64
C LEU A 60 15.07 4.51 -17.58
N ARG A 61 14.95 3.66 -18.62
CA ARG A 61 16.03 3.52 -19.62
C ARG A 61 16.33 4.84 -20.34
N LYS A 62 15.30 5.62 -20.68
CA LYS A 62 15.50 6.94 -21.29
C LYS A 62 16.17 7.92 -20.34
N LEU A 63 15.86 7.85 -19.05
CA LEU A 63 16.51 8.69 -18.05
C LEU A 63 18.00 8.32 -17.93
N ASP A 64 18.34 7.03 -17.92
CA ASP A 64 19.73 6.58 -17.90
C ASP A 64 20.51 7.07 -19.14
N GLU A 65 19.89 7.05 -20.33
CA GLU A 65 20.49 7.57 -21.57
C GLU A 65 20.65 9.11 -21.55
N LEU A 66 19.73 9.83 -20.91
CA LEU A 66 19.73 11.29 -20.84
C LEU A 66 20.63 11.85 -19.73
N ASP A 67 20.89 11.09 -18.66
CA ASP A 67 21.84 11.45 -17.61
C ASP A 67 23.26 11.65 -18.20
N GLU A 68 23.58 10.92 -19.27
CA GLU A 68 24.82 11.12 -20.04
C GLU A 68 24.86 12.44 -20.82
N LEU A 69 23.71 13.09 -21.04
CA LEU A 69 23.53 14.26 -21.90
C LEU A 69 23.22 15.57 -21.15
N ASP A 70 23.03 15.52 -19.82
CA ASP A 70 22.67 16.68 -18.96
C ASP A 70 21.42 17.44 -19.43
N GLU A 71 20.42 16.72 -19.96
CA GLU A 71 19.17 17.30 -20.48
C GLU A 71 18.02 17.25 -19.45
N ILE A 72 17.24 18.34 -19.35
CA ILE A 72 16.02 18.41 -18.54
C ILE A 72 14.82 17.92 -19.35
N GLN A 73 14.12 16.90 -18.87
CA GLN A 73 12.86 16.44 -19.46
C GLN A 73 11.73 16.28 -18.44
N SER A 74 10.50 16.43 -18.92
CA SER A 74 9.27 16.22 -18.15
C SER A 74 8.55 14.96 -18.62
N TYR A 75 8.17 14.11 -17.67
CA TYR A 75 7.36 12.92 -17.93
C TYR A 75 6.13 12.92 -17.03
N GLU A 76 4.96 12.63 -17.62
CA GLU A 76 3.74 12.41 -16.84
C GLU A 76 3.67 10.93 -16.43
N SER A 77 3.99 10.64 -15.17
CA SER A 77 3.63 9.35 -14.58
C SER A 77 2.14 9.36 -14.26
N LYS A 78 1.39 8.35 -14.72
CA LYS A 78 0.04 8.15 -14.20
C LYS A 78 0.15 7.65 -12.77
N GLU A 79 -0.16 8.51 -11.80
CA GLU A 79 -0.49 8.08 -10.44
C GLU A 79 -1.54 6.98 -10.54
N ASN A 80 -1.32 5.88 -9.83
CA ASN A 80 -2.13 4.70 -10.05
C ASN A 80 -2.38 4.01 -8.74
N GLU A 81 -3.20 4.64 -7.91
CA GLU A 81 -3.71 4.06 -6.68
C GLU A 81 -4.42 2.71 -6.92
N ASN A 82 -4.78 2.39 -8.18
CA ASN A 82 -5.26 1.05 -8.56
C ASN A 82 -4.23 -0.07 -8.30
N ARG A 83 -2.93 0.23 -8.27
CA ARG A 83 -1.89 -0.74 -7.91
C ARG A 83 -2.01 -1.16 -6.44
N PHE A 84 -2.21 -0.19 -5.55
CA PHE A 84 -2.56 -0.44 -4.15
C PHE A 84 -3.89 -1.16 -4.03
N ARG A 85 -4.94 -0.73 -4.74
CA ARG A 85 -6.26 -1.38 -4.73
C ARG A 85 -6.17 -2.86 -5.14
N SER A 86 -5.37 -3.15 -6.16
CA SER A 86 -5.08 -4.51 -6.65
C SER A 86 -4.32 -5.32 -5.61
N GLY A 87 -3.28 -4.74 -4.98
CA GLY A 87 -2.54 -5.36 -3.88
C GLY A 87 -3.46 -5.76 -2.72
N ILE A 88 -4.27 -4.82 -2.21
CA ILE A 88 -5.25 -5.04 -1.14
C ILE A 88 -6.24 -6.15 -1.52
N SER A 89 -6.85 -6.05 -2.71
CA SER A 89 -7.86 -7.04 -3.15
C SER A 89 -7.25 -8.43 -3.38
N LYS A 90 -6.03 -8.50 -3.91
CA LYS A 90 -5.28 -9.76 -4.06
C LYS A 90 -4.95 -10.34 -2.70
N GLY A 91 -4.47 -9.52 -1.77
CA GLY A 91 -4.07 -10.00 -0.45
C GLY A 91 -5.24 -10.47 0.40
N ASN A 92 -6.39 -9.80 0.31
CA ASN A 92 -7.62 -10.29 0.95
C ASN A 92 -7.96 -11.73 0.51
N ARG A 93 -7.76 -12.08 -0.77
CA ARG A 93 -8.06 -13.45 -1.26
C ARG A 93 -7.17 -14.51 -0.64
N GLN A 94 -5.97 -14.14 -0.19
CA GLN A 94 -4.99 -15.04 0.44
C GLN A 94 -5.29 -15.18 1.94
N LEU A 95 -5.73 -14.10 2.57
CA LEU A 95 -6.12 -14.07 3.99
C LEU A 95 -7.46 -14.76 4.28
N LYS A 96 -8.43 -14.66 3.36
CA LYS A 96 -9.84 -15.11 3.52
C LYS A 96 -10.05 -16.50 4.13
N LYS A 97 -9.15 -17.45 3.86
CA LYS A 97 -9.32 -18.83 4.36
C LYS A 97 -8.75 -19.05 5.75
N ARG A 98 -7.71 -18.30 6.12
CA ARG A 98 -6.99 -18.47 7.40
C ARG A 98 -7.49 -17.54 8.50
N CYS A 99 -8.07 -16.40 8.14
CA CYS A 99 -8.63 -15.41 9.08
C CYS A 99 -10.15 -15.56 9.27
N LYS A 100 -10.67 -16.79 9.36
CA LYS A 100 -12.13 -17.05 9.41
C LYS A 100 -12.73 -16.94 10.80
N ASN A 101 -11.94 -17.05 11.85
CA ASN A 101 -12.41 -17.08 13.24
C ASN A 101 -12.04 -15.80 14.00
N GLY A 102 -11.90 -14.68 13.27
CA GLY A 102 -11.53 -13.38 13.86
C GLY A 102 -10.02 -13.19 14.05
N GLU A 103 -9.18 -14.06 13.47
CA GLU A 103 -7.74 -13.85 13.44
C GLU A 103 -7.40 -12.62 12.57
N PRO A 104 -6.61 -11.65 13.07
CA PRO A 104 -6.30 -10.46 12.31
C PRO A 104 -5.52 -10.75 11.03
N GLY A 105 -5.94 -10.12 9.93
CA GLY A 105 -5.27 -10.16 8.65
C GLY A 105 -4.56 -8.85 8.34
N LEU A 106 -3.26 -8.90 8.07
CA LEU A 106 -2.44 -7.75 7.69
C LEU A 106 -2.00 -7.90 6.23
N VAL A 107 -2.32 -6.92 5.38
CA VAL A 107 -1.71 -6.83 4.05
C VAL A 107 -0.56 -5.83 4.12
N VAL A 108 0.66 -6.28 3.84
CA VAL A 108 1.84 -5.43 3.73
C VAL A 108 2.13 -5.19 2.26
N ILE A 109 2.24 -3.93 1.87
CA ILE A 109 2.59 -3.53 0.50
C ILE A 109 3.93 -2.81 0.56
N GLN A 110 4.87 -3.18 -0.30
CA GLN A 110 6.10 -2.42 -0.53
C GLN A 110 6.13 -1.96 -1.99
N ASP A 111 6.35 -0.67 -2.18
CA ASP A 111 6.57 -0.07 -3.49
C ASP A 111 8.07 0.05 -3.76
N LEU A 112 8.57 -0.83 -4.63
CA LEU A 112 9.98 -0.92 -4.99
C LEU A 112 10.32 -0.15 -6.26
N ARG A 113 9.33 0.54 -6.84
CA ARG A 113 9.58 1.39 -8.01
C ARG A 113 10.62 2.46 -7.71
N SER A 114 11.37 2.82 -8.75
CA SER A 114 12.24 3.99 -8.76
C SER A 114 11.52 5.25 -8.33
N PHE A 115 12.26 6.18 -7.72
CA PHE A 115 11.76 7.50 -7.35
C PHE A 115 11.15 8.25 -8.55
N PHE A 116 11.69 8.06 -9.75
CA PHE A 116 11.22 8.72 -10.97
C PHE A 116 9.86 8.22 -11.46
N THR A 117 9.38 7.07 -10.99
CA THR A 117 8.15 6.43 -11.48
C THR A 117 7.12 6.14 -10.38
N LYS A 118 7.53 6.23 -9.10
CA LYS A 118 6.61 6.13 -7.96
C LYS A 118 6.01 7.49 -7.60
N SER A 119 4.86 7.47 -6.95
CA SER A 119 4.25 8.69 -6.41
C SER A 119 5.13 9.33 -5.35
N PHE A 120 5.08 10.66 -5.27
CA PHE A 120 5.71 11.43 -4.20
C PHE A 120 5.05 11.15 -2.84
N ASN A 121 3.78 10.74 -2.81
CA ASN A 121 3.04 10.48 -1.58
C ASN A 121 2.29 9.13 -1.61
N PRO A 122 3.03 8.00 -1.58
CA PRO A 122 2.42 6.67 -1.66
C PRO A 122 1.55 6.33 -0.43
N GLN A 123 1.75 7.03 0.69
CA GLN A 123 0.88 6.89 1.85
C GLN A 123 -0.54 7.39 1.53
N GLU A 124 -0.68 8.54 0.87
CA GLU A 124 -1.99 9.05 0.47
C GLU A 124 -2.63 8.19 -0.62
N GLU A 125 -1.86 7.69 -1.59
CA GLU A 125 -2.37 6.71 -2.56
C GLU A 125 -2.92 5.45 -1.87
N MET A 126 -2.22 4.93 -0.86
CA MET A 126 -2.69 3.78 -0.09
C MET A 126 -3.97 4.11 0.71
N LYS A 127 -4.04 5.28 1.36
CA LYS A 127 -5.27 5.73 2.05
C LYS A 127 -6.43 5.86 1.08
N GLN A 128 -6.21 6.43 -0.10
CA GLN A 128 -7.23 6.54 -1.13
C GLN A 128 -7.65 5.17 -1.68
N ALA A 129 -6.71 4.24 -1.80
CA ALA A 129 -7.02 2.86 -2.18
C ALA A 129 -7.89 2.17 -1.14
N MET A 130 -7.62 2.35 0.15
CA MET A 130 -8.42 1.80 1.26
C MET A 130 -9.80 2.46 1.32
N PHE A 131 -9.82 3.77 1.55
CA PHE A 131 -10.99 4.52 1.99
C PHE A 131 -11.75 5.22 0.86
N GLY A 132 -11.18 5.29 -0.34
CA GLY A 132 -11.77 5.93 -1.52
C GLY A 132 -11.08 7.24 -1.91
N ASP A 133 -11.50 7.81 -3.04
CA ASP A 133 -10.91 9.05 -3.56
C ASP A 133 -11.06 10.20 -2.54
N HIS A 134 -10.05 11.07 -2.39
CA HIS A 134 -10.16 12.21 -1.48
C HIS A 134 -11.12 13.26 -2.05
N VAL A 135 -12.10 13.70 -1.25
CA VAL A 135 -13.17 14.59 -1.69
C VAL A 135 -13.38 15.71 -0.67
N THR A 136 -12.89 16.90 -1.00
CA THR A 136 -13.10 18.12 -0.22
C THR A 136 -14.30 18.90 -0.75
N TRP A 137 -15.30 19.13 0.10
CA TRP A 137 -16.48 19.93 -0.24
C TRP A 137 -16.21 21.38 0.14
N CYS A 138 -16.24 22.28 -0.85
CA CYS A 138 -16.03 23.71 -0.64
C CYS A 138 -17.34 24.48 -0.83
N SER A 139 -17.67 25.35 0.13
CA SER A 139 -18.71 26.35 -0.06
C SER A 139 -18.08 27.57 -0.73
N VAL A 140 -18.57 27.88 -1.93
CA VAL A 140 -18.20 29.09 -2.67
C VAL A 140 -19.41 30.03 -2.65
N PRO A 141 -19.36 31.14 -1.89
CA PRO A 141 -20.45 32.10 -1.86
C PRO A 141 -20.62 32.77 -3.23
N ASN A 142 -21.86 33.06 -3.60
CA ASN A 142 -22.16 33.84 -4.81
C ASN A 142 -21.63 35.28 -4.66
N GLN A 143 -21.31 35.96 -5.76
CA GLN A 143 -20.58 37.24 -5.82
C GLN A 143 -21.18 38.39 -4.98
N TYR A 144 -22.41 38.24 -4.51
CA TYR A 144 -23.13 39.20 -3.68
C TYR A 144 -22.99 38.97 -2.16
N ASN A 145 -22.30 37.90 -1.73
CA ASN A 145 -22.08 37.58 -0.32
C ASN A 145 -20.66 37.93 0.11
N GLN A 146 -20.50 38.64 1.23
CA GLN A 146 -19.20 39.04 1.81
C GLN A 146 -18.45 37.89 2.50
N TYR A 147 -18.93 36.66 2.41
CA TYR A 147 -18.29 35.51 3.02
C TYR A 147 -17.11 35.02 2.17
N HIS A 148 -16.08 34.48 2.82
CA HIS A 148 -14.98 33.83 2.12
C HIS A 148 -15.33 32.37 1.78
N SER A 149 -14.76 31.85 0.69
CA SER A 149 -14.80 30.42 0.39
C SER A 149 -14.27 29.62 1.58
N ARG A 150 -14.95 28.55 1.95
CA ARG A 150 -14.54 27.70 3.08
C ARG A 150 -14.74 26.22 2.78
N VAL A 151 -13.87 25.40 3.37
CA VAL A 151 -14.05 23.95 3.39
C VAL A 151 -15.22 23.62 4.32
N VAL A 152 -16.18 22.84 3.81
CA VAL A 152 -17.39 22.40 4.50
C VAL A 152 -17.19 21.01 5.09
N ALA A 153 -16.56 20.12 4.34
CA ALA A 153 -16.26 18.77 4.76
C ALA A 153 -15.06 18.25 3.97
N ASP A 154 -14.34 17.30 4.57
CA ASP A 154 -13.28 16.57 3.91
C ASP A 154 -13.53 15.08 4.13
N ASN A 155 -13.78 14.34 3.06
CA ASN A 155 -14.30 12.99 3.11
C ASN A 155 -13.57 12.09 2.09
N PHE A 156 -13.74 10.78 2.24
CA PHE A 156 -13.39 9.84 1.18
C PHE A 156 -14.63 9.47 0.35
N GLY A 157 -14.47 9.40 -0.96
CA GLY A 157 -15.53 9.21 -1.95
C GLY A 157 -15.67 7.76 -2.40
N ARG A 158 -15.74 7.58 -3.72
CA ARG A 158 -15.93 6.28 -4.39
C ARG A 158 -14.61 5.49 -4.42
N ASN A 159 -14.61 4.32 -5.09
CA ASN A 159 -13.41 3.50 -5.32
C ASN A 159 -12.69 2.94 -4.07
N ARG A 160 -13.44 2.77 -2.98
CA ARG A 160 -12.96 2.13 -1.75
C ARG A 160 -12.69 0.65 -1.96
N THR A 161 -11.60 0.13 -1.39
CA THR A 161 -11.37 -1.32 -1.32
C THR A 161 -11.78 -1.93 0.00
N THR A 162 -11.71 -1.19 1.10
CA THR A 162 -12.16 -1.64 2.42
C THR A 162 -13.52 -1.00 2.75
N THR A 163 -14.54 -1.83 2.92
CA THR A 163 -15.89 -1.41 3.36
C THR A 163 -16.46 -2.43 4.34
N ASP A 164 -17.61 -2.11 4.94
CA ASP A 164 -18.45 -3.01 5.74
C ASP A 164 -18.80 -4.36 5.06
N LYS A 165 -18.68 -4.45 3.74
CA LYS A 165 -19.03 -5.63 2.93
C LYS A 165 -17.86 -6.19 2.13
N LYS A 166 -16.76 -5.44 2.00
CA LYS A 166 -15.64 -5.78 1.12
C LYS A 166 -14.33 -5.72 1.87
N ASN A 167 -13.53 -6.78 1.73
CA ASN A 167 -12.21 -6.90 2.35
C ASN A 167 -12.21 -6.79 3.88
N THR A 168 -13.29 -7.21 4.54
CA THR A 168 -13.45 -7.21 6.00
C THR A 168 -12.48 -8.16 6.72
N THR A 169 -11.92 -9.16 6.02
CA THR A 169 -10.87 -10.02 6.58
C THR A 169 -9.55 -9.28 6.82
N ILE A 170 -9.34 -8.14 6.17
CA ILE A 170 -8.15 -7.32 6.36
C ILE A 170 -8.39 -6.40 7.56
N SER A 171 -7.69 -6.64 8.66
CA SER A 171 -7.69 -5.78 9.85
C SER A 171 -6.87 -4.51 9.67
N ALA A 172 -5.82 -4.57 8.86
CA ALA A 172 -5.03 -3.40 8.49
C ALA A 172 -4.30 -3.60 7.17
N VAL A 173 -3.98 -2.49 6.50
CA VAL A 173 -3.04 -2.45 5.38
C VAL A 173 -1.85 -1.63 5.82
N ALA A 174 -0.65 -2.12 5.53
CA ALA A 174 0.59 -1.46 5.89
C ALA A 174 1.43 -1.18 4.66
N LEU A 175 2.12 -0.03 4.69
CA LEU A 175 3.10 0.38 3.70
C LEU A 175 4.49 0.20 4.29
N LEU A 176 5.30 -0.64 3.66
CA LEU A 176 6.68 -0.88 4.02
C LEU A 176 7.58 0.05 3.21
N PHE A 177 8.42 0.81 3.90
CA PHE A 177 9.40 1.71 3.33
C PHE A 177 10.80 1.30 3.76
N GLU A 178 11.78 1.52 2.89
CA GLU A 178 13.20 1.50 3.24
C GLU A 178 13.73 2.92 3.09
N ASN A 179 14.29 3.48 4.16
CA ASN A 179 15.00 4.75 4.08
C ASN A 179 16.23 4.58 3.16
N TYR A 180 16.38 5.46 2.18
CA TYR A 180 17.46 5.33 1.19
C TYR A 180 18.86 5.46 1.83
N GLU A 181 19.03 6.40 2.76
CA GLU A 181 20.31 6.71 3.40
C GLU A 181 20.64 5.72 4.53
N THR A 182 19.70 5.50 5.46
CA THR A 182 19.94 4.68 6.65
C THR A 182 19.70 3.19 6.41
N ARG A 183 19.01 2.83 5.32
CA ARG A 183 18.52 1.46 5.02
C ARG A 183 17.57 0.91 6.08
N GLU A 184 17.10 1.75 6.99
CA GLU A 184 16.12 1.39 8.01
C GLU A 184 14.78 1.10 7.36
N LEU A 185 14.10 0.07 7.88
CA LEU A 185 12.77 -0.31 7.43
C LEU A 185 11.72 0.28 8.36
N THR A 186 10.71 0.91 7.77
CA THR A 186 9.58 1.49 8.50
C THR A 186 8.29 0.90 7.96
N LEU A 187 7.43 0.45 8.86
CA LEU A 187 6.11 -0.05 8.52
C LEU A 187 5.05 0.93 9.00
N LEU A 188 4.33 1.53 8.06
CA LEU A 188 3.27 2.48 8.33
C LEU A 188 1.92 1.78 8.19
N ILE A 189 1.17 1.68 9.29
CA ILE A 189 -0.03 0.83 9.37
C ILE A 189 -1.29 1.70 9.37
N HIS A 190 -2.24 1.35 8.50
CA HIS A 190 -3.59 1.91 8.50
C HIS A 190 -4.61 0.82 8.82
N HIS A 191 -5.36 1.01 9.90
CA HIS A 191 -6.40 0.07 10.32
C HIS A 191 -7.62 0.16 9.41
N ASN A 192 -8.21 -1.00 9.12
CA ASN A 192 -9.53 -1.08 8.49
C ASN A 192 -10.60 -1.00 9.58
N PRO A 193 -11.42 0.07 9.64
CA PRO A 193 -12.47 0.21 10.65
C PRO A 193 -13.66 -0.73 10.43
N HIS A 194 -13.64 -1.52 9.36
CA HIS A 194 -14.71 -2.44 8.97
C HIS A 194 -14.34 -3.92 9.17
N ALA A 195 -13.22 -4.20 9.83
CA ALA A 195 -12.73 -5.55 10.07
C ALA A 195 -13.34 -6.18 11.33
#